data_AF-A0A1Q5LLR3-F1
#
_entry.id   AF-A0A1Q5LLR3-F1
#
_cell.length_a   1.000
_cell.length_b   1.000
_cell.length_c   1.000
_cell.angle_alpha   90.00
_cell.angle_beta   90.00
_cell.angle_gamma   90.00
#
_symmetry.space_group_name_H-M   'P 1'
#
loop_
_entity.id
_entity.type
_entity.pdbx_description
1 polymer ?
#
loop_
_entity_poly.entity_id
_entity_poly.type
_entity_poly.pdbx_seq_one_letter_code
_entity_poly.pdbx_strand_id
1 'polypeptide(L)' 'MCVRCDRFTTAPVLVSEVHSGSGPGFNVYACCDCAPLFPKLPDALDLLASGRHDRAADER' A
#
# COMPACT_ATOMS: atom_id res chain seq x y z
N MET A 1 11.25 -2.19 -12.92
CA MET A 1 11.71 -0.79 -12.82
C MET A 1 11.44 -0.33 -11.39
N CYS A 2 12.41 0.29 -10.74
CA CYS A 2 12.26 0.82 -9.37
C CYS A 2 11.63 2.22 -9.42
N VAL A 3 10.53 2.45 -8.70
CA VAL A 3 9.84 3.75 -8.68
C VAL A 3 10.70 4.91 -8.16
N ARG A 4 11.74 4.63 -7.36
CA ARG A 4 12.60 5.65 -6.74
C ARG A 4 13.82 6.01 -7.58
N CYS A 5 14.54 5.02 -8.10
CA CYS A 5 15.83 5.22 -8.77
C CYS A 5 15.81 4.90 -10.27
N ASP A 6 14.64 4.54 -10.82
CA ASP A 6 14.36 4.25 -12.22
C ASP A 6 15.13 3.06 -12.84
N ARG A 7 15.98 2.38 -12.06
CA ARG A 7 16.71 1.19 -12.54
C ARG A 7 15.80 -0.03 -12.67
N PHE A 8 16.00 -0.83 -13.70
CA PHE A 8 15.44 -2.18 -13.76
C PHE A 8 16.10 -3.08 -12.71
N THR A 9 15.29 -3.93 -12.09
CA THR A 9 15.73 -4.91 -11.09
C THR A 9 15.04 -6.23 -11.40
N THR A 10 15.75 -7.33 -11.19
CA THR A 10 15.21 -8.70 -11.26
C THR A 10 14.57 -9.12 -9.93
N ALA A 11 14.78 -8.33 -8.87
CA ALA A 11 14.18 -8.53 -7.54
C ALA A 11 13.37 -7.29 -7.14
N PRO A 12 12.14 -7.12 -7.66
CA PRO A 12 11.24 -6.04 -7.24
C PRO A 12 10.61 -6.35 -5.88
N VAL A 13 10.54 -5.34 -5.01
CA VAL A 13 9.86 -5.39 -3.71
C VAL A 13 8.63 -4.49 -3.77
N LEU A 14 7.47 -5.00 -3.35
CA LEU A 14 6.23 -4.22 -3.26
C LEU A 14 6.35 -3.18 -2.13
N VAL A 15 6.08 -1.91 -2.43
CA VAL A 15 6.20 -0.81 -1.46
C VAL A 15 4.93 0.01 -1.29
N SER A 16 3.99 -0.09 -2.23
CA SER A 16 2.66 0.51 -2.10
C SER A 16 1.66 -0.21 -3.00
N GLU A 17 0.40 -0.27 -2.56
CA GLU A 17 -0.73 -0.70 -3.37
C GLU A 17 -1.67 0.49 -3.57
N VAL A 18 -1.94 0.83 -4.82
CA VAL A 18 -2.84 1.93 -5.17
C VAL A 18 -4.21 1.35 -5.44
N HIS A 19 -5.17 1.71 -4.58
CA HIS A 19 -6.55 1.31 -4.71
C HIS A 19 -7.32 2.38 -5.49
N SER A 20 -8.11 1.97 -6.49
CA SER A 20 -8.94 2.88 -7.27
C SER A 20 -10.41 2.77 -6.86
N GLY A 21 -11.11 3.91 -6.79
CA GLY A 21 -12.56 3.94 -6.61
C GLY A 21 -13.34 3.50 -7.86
N SER A 22 -12.66 3.40 -9.01
CA SER A 22 -13.23 2.87 -10.26
C SER A 22 -12.13 2.23 -11.12
N GLY A 23 -12.34 0.98 -11.55
CA GLY A 23 -11.33 0.22 -12.30
C GLY A 23 -10.27 -0.46 -11.42
N PRO A 24 -9.31 -1.18 -12.01
CA PRO A 24 -8.30 -1.90 -11.24
C PRO A 24 -7.31 -0.94 -10.59
N GLY A 25 -6.93 -1.26 -9.35
CA GLY A 25 -5.75 -0.67 -8.72
C GLY A 25 -4.45 -1.16 -9.37
N PHE A 26 -3.32 -0.70 -8.83
CA PHE A 26 -2.00 -1.16 -9.29
C PHE A 26 -0.97 -1.18 -8.16
N ASN A 27 0.05 -2.01 -8.37
CA ASN A 27 1.13 -2.22 -7.42
C ASN A 27 2.34 -1.35 -7.76
N VAL A 28 2.96 -0.77 -6.75
CA VAL A 28 4.18 0.04 -6.85
C VAL A 28 5.35 -0.73 -6.29
N TYR A 29 6.42 -0.83 -7.08
CA TYR A 29 7.61 -1.62 -6.74
C TYR A 29 8.88 -0.78 -6.64
N ALA A 30 9.79 -1.18 -5.76
CA ALA A 30 11.15 -0.65 -5.63
C ALA A 30 12.21 -1.76 -5.74
N CYS A 31 13.47 -1.42 -5.98
CA CYS A 31 14.58 -2.37 -5.82
C CYS A 31 14.89 -2.61 -4.33
N CYS A 32 15.59 -3.70 -4.03
CA CYS A 32 15.96 -4.07 -2.65
C CYS A 32 16.69 -2.95 -1.89
N ASP A 33 17.55 -2.18 -2.56
CA ASP A 33 18.30 -1.08 -1.93
C ASP A 33 17.38 0.09 -1.55
N CYS A 34 16.33 0.32 -2.34
CA CYS A 34 15.41 1.44 -2.15
C CYS A 34 14.20 1.09 -1.26
N ALA A 35 13.80 -0.18 -1.22
CA ALA A 35 12.60 -0.62 -0.50
C ALA A 35 12.58 -0.24 1.00
N PRO A 36 13.68 -0.33 1.77
CA PRO A 36 13.69 0.05 3.19
C PRO A 36 13.43 1.54 3.46
N LEU A 37 13.43 2.38 2.42
CA LEU A 37 13.22 3.82 2.53
C LEU A 37 11.74 4.20 2.40
N PHE A 38 10.86 3.24 2.12
CA PHE A 38 9.42 3.42 2.10
C PHE A 38 8.81 3.04 3.46
N PRO A 39 7.68 3.68 3.84
CA PRO A 39 6.91 3.22 4.98
C PRO A 39 6.52 1.75 4.81
N LYS A 40 6.44 1.02 5.92
CA LYS A 40 5.90 -0.34 5.90
C LYS A 40 4.44 -0.29 5.46
N LEU A 41 4.07 -1.21 4.57
CA LEU A 41 2.68 -1.40 4.22
C LEU A 41 1.91 -1.81 5.48
N PRO A 42 0.78 -1.14 5.79
CA PRO A 42 -0.09 -1.58 6.87
C PRO A 42 -0.66 -2.97 6.54
N ASP A 43 -0.83 -3.80 7.56
CA ASP A 43 -1.49 -5.08 7.39
C ASP A 43 -2.99 -4.86 7.10
N ALA A 44 -3.56 -5.68 6.22
CA ALA A 44 -4.97 -5.56 5.85
C ALA A 44 -5.92 -5.75 7.05
N LEU A 45 -5.52 -6.57 8.03
CA LEU A 45 -6.28 -6.79 9.25
C LEU A 45 -6.21 -5.57 10.18
N ASP A 46 -5.06 -4.90 10.27
CA ASP A 46 -4.89 -3.66 11.03
C ASP A 46 -5.78 -2.54 10.43
N LEU A 47 -5.82 -2.44 9.11
CA LEU A 47 -6.71 -1.54 8.38
C LEU A 47 -8.19 -1.81 8.71
N LEU A 48 -8.61 -3.08 8.67
CA LEU A 48 -9.99 -3.46 8.98
C LEU A 48 -10.37 -3.15 10.43
N ALA A 49 -9.46 -3.35 11.38
CA ALA A 49 -9.67 -3.05 12.79
C ALA A 49 -9.89 -1.54 13.02
N SER A 50 -9.15 -0.69 12.32
CA SER A 50 -9.31 0.77 12.41
C SER A 50 -10.60 1.31 11.74
N GLY A 51 -11.13 0.62 10.73
CA GLY A 51 -12.31 1.08 9.97
C GLY A 51 -13.68 0.73 10.58
N ARG A 52 -13.74 -0.08 11.65
CA ARG A 52 -14.99 -0.60 12.23
C ARG A 52 -15.55 0.18 13.42
N HIS A 53 -14.94 1.31 13.80
CA HIS A 53 -15.31 2.00 15.04
C HIS A 53 -16.25 3.21 14.91
N ASP A 54 -16.61 3.62 13.68
CA ASP A 54 -17.43 4.84 13.46
C ASP A 54 -18.92 4.57 13.20
N ARG A 55 -19.39 3.31 13.31
CA ARG A 55 -20.79 2.94 13.04
C ARG A 55 -21.58 2.61 14.31
N ALA A 56 -21.36 3.38 15.37
CA ALA A 56 -22.17 3.37 16.58
C ALA A 56 -22.40 4.81 17.08
N ALA A 57 -23.45 5.46 16.57
CA ALA A 57 -24.32 6.44 17.24
C ALA A 57 -24.99 7.38 16.21
N ASP A 58 -25.93 6.85 15.42
CA ASP A 58 -27.02 7.69 14.89
C ASP A 58 -28.33 6.92 15.05
N GLU A 59 -28.75 6.79 16.31
CA GLU A 59 -30.15 6.59 16.67
C GLU A 59 -30.76 7.98 16.90
N ARG A 60 -31.58 8.46 15.95
CA ARG A 60 -32.64 9.43 16.20
C ARG A 60 -33.82 9.20 15.26
#